data_AF-A0A543CP70-F1
#
_entry.id   AF-A0A543CP70-F1
#
_cell.length_a   1.000
_cell.length_b   1.000
_cell.length_c   1.000
_cell.angle_alpha   90.00
_cell.angle_beta   90.00
_cell.angle_gamma   90.00
#
_symmetry.space_group_name_H-M   'P 1'
#
loop_
_entity.id
_entity.type
_entity.pdbx_description
1 polymer ?
#
loop_
_entity_poly.entity_id
_entity_poly.type
_entity_poly.pdbx_seq_one_letter_code
_entity_poly.pdbx_strand_id
1 'polypeptide(L)'
;MSFLSNAAIAAALAAILAGTPALASAPPVGDPRVLVHLDQATGQQPENIALEPDGSADLTFAYTGEIARVDLTGRVRIVGRIPVPGDGDVPGDHHKIFLGGIVRAPDGALYVTVSTGTAGGTGVYRVRPGTAPVRIAALPADGFLNGMAADWRTGRLYVADSAHPVIWSMPAGGGAPAEWATGDVLTPAGGFGANGVKVHGGAVWVSNIGAGTLIRIPIGRTGTSGAPSVVAKDLGPVDDFAFTGGGRTVLAAVNQENKVVMIDRSGRAEDVLTSADGLDNPTAVAVRGKDVYVTDGAYFGGGDPNLLIASLRD
;
A
#
# COMPACT_ATOMS: atom_id res chain seq x y z
N MET A 1 -22.10 48.07 73.86
CA MET A 1 -20.94 47.45 73.20
C MET A 1 -21.34 46.00 72.91
N SER A 2 -21.78 45.73 71.67
CA SER A 2 -20.99 45.00 70.64
C SER A 2 -20.89 43.50 70.99
N PHE A 3 -21.31 42.51 70.21
CA PHE A 3 -21.31 42.36 68.75
C PHE A 3 -22.44 41.43 68.26
N LEU A 4 -22.83 41.63 66.99
CA LEU A 4 -23.61 40.72 66.14
C LEU A 4 -22.93 39.36 65.96
N SER A 5 -23.69 38.28 65.78
CA SER A 5 -23.25 37.14 64.94
C SER A 5 -24.45 36.44 64.32
N ASN A 6 -24.60 36.60 63.00
CA ASN A 6 -25.53 35.89 62.14
C ASN A 6 -25.11 34.42 62.00
N ALA A 7 -26.03 33.48 62.22
CA ALA A 7 -25.85 32.09 61.78
C ALA A 7 -26.61 31.90 60.46
N ALA A 8 -25.90 32.01 59.34
CA ALA A 8 -26.42 31.68 58.02
C ALA A 8 -26.35 30.15 57.83
N ILE A 9 -27.50 29.52 57.60
CA ILE A 9 -27.58 28.12 57.17
C ILE A 9 -27.29 28.11 55.66
N ALA A 10 -26.08 27.68 55.29
CA ALA A 10 -25.73 27.42 53.89
C ALA A 10 -26.10 25.97 53.55
N ALA A 11 -27.18 25.77 52.79
CA ALA A 11 -27.48 24.48 52.17
C ALA A 11 -26.58 24.30 50.95
N ALA A 12 -25.59 23.41 51.04
CA ALA A 12 -24.77 23.03 49.90
C ALA A 12 -25.56 22.04 49.02
N LEU A 13 -26.05 22.50 47.86
CA LEU A 13 -26.48 21.62 46.78
C LEU A 13 -25.23 21.05 46.09
N ALA A 14 -24.94 19.77 46.31
CA ALA A 14 -24.00 19.03 45.49
C ALA A 14 -24.67 18.69 44.15
N ALA A 15 -24.34 19.44 43.09
CA ALA A 15 -24.71 19.08 41.73
C ALA A 15 -23.84 17.90 41.27
N ILE A 16 -24.41 16.70 41.24
CA ILE A 16 -23.79 15.54 40.59
C ILE A 16 -23.90 15.80 39.07
N LEU A 17 -22.81 16.28 38.47
CA LEU A 17 -22.63 16.24 37.02
C LEU A 17 -22.52 14.77 36.62
N ALA A 18 -23.65 14.17 36.23
CA ALA A 18 -23.65 12.91 35.49
C ALA A 18 -22.96 13.18 34.15
N GLY A 19 -21.65 12.90 34.08
CA GLY A 19 -20.94 12.87 32.81
C GLY A 19 -21.64 11.84 31.92
N THR A 20 -22.19 12.29 30.80
CA THR A 20 -22.62 11.38 29.75
C THR A 20 -21.41 10.52 29.38
N PRO A 21 -21.48 9.18 29.44
CA PRO A 21 -20.39 8.37 28.94
C PRO A 21 -20.19 8.76 27.48
N ALA A 22 -18.99 9.22 27.15
CA ALA A 22 -18.60 9.38 25.75
C ALA A 22 -18.76 7.99 25.14
N LEU A 23 -19.73 7.83 24.24
CA LEU A 23 -19.85 6.62 23.46
C LEU A 23 -18.56 6.52 22.65
N ALA A 24 -17.73 5.54 22.97
CA ALA A 24 -16.60 5.21 22.13
C ALA A 24 -17.16 4.94 20.72
N SER A 25 -16.75 5.74 19.74
CA SER A 25 -17.06 5.45 18.34
C SER A 25 -16.57 4.04 18.05
N ALA A 26 -17.37 3.26 17.32
CA ALA A 26 -16.89 1.98 16.84
C ALA A 26 -15.59 2.18 16.05
N PRO A 27 -14.64 1.23 16.10
CA PRO A 27 -13.44 1.28 15.27
C PRO A 27 -13.84 1.44 13.79
N PRO A 28 -13.13 2.26 12.99
CA PRO A 28 -13.51 2.56 11.62
C PRO A 28 -13.30 1.38 10.66
N VAL A 29 -12.53 0.37 11.08
CA VAL A 29 -12.39 -0.93 10.42
C VAL A 29 -12.84 -2.00 11.41
N GLY A 30 -13.57 -3.00 10.93
CA GLY A 30 -13.97 -4.13 11.75
C GLY A 30 -14.09 -5.43 10.99
N ASP A 31 -14.43 -6.47 11.74
CA ASP A 31 -14.62 -7.84 11.26
C ASP A 31 -13.37 -8.42 10.53
N PRO A 32 -12.15 -8.20 11.05
CA PRO A 32 -10.95 -8.74 10.42
C PRO A 32 -10.92 -10.26 10.52
N ARG A 33 -10.48 -10.90 9.44
CA ARG A 33 -10.22 -12.34 9.39
C ARG A 33 -9.22 -12.66 8.28
N VAL A 34 -8.38 -13.65 8.52
CA VAL A 34 -7.57 -14.25 7.47
C VAL A 34 -8.49 -14.98 6.48
N LEU A 35 -8.41 -14.62 5.20
CA LEU A 35 -9.14 -15.30 4.12
C LEU A 35 -8.41 -16.59 3.70
N VAL A 36 -7.08 -16.52 3.62
CA VAL A 36 -6.21 -17.65 3.29
C VAL A 36 -4.84 -17.45 3.92
N HIS A 37 -4.31 -18.52 4.50
CA HIS A 37 -2.89 -18.64 4.87
C HIS A 37 -2.12 -19.14 3.66
N LEU A 38 -1.00 -18.49 3.36
CA LEU A 38 -0.15 -18.77 2.22
C LEU A 38 1.10 -19.54 2.67
N ASP A 39 1.69 -20.29 1.75
CA ASP A 39 2.82 -21.17 2.09
C ASP A 39 4.17 -20.49 1.82
N GLN A 40 4.78 -19.96 2.89
CA GLN A 40 6.11 -19.34 2.86
C GLN A 40 7.20 -20.30 2.35
N ALA A 41 7.10 -21.61 2.64
CA ALA A 41 8.10 -22.59 2.21
C ALA A 41 8.10 -22.77 0.68
N THR A 42 6.99 -22.43 0.02
CA THR A 42 6.90 -22.38 -1.45
C THR A 42 7.05 -20.96 -2.03
N GLY A 43 7.38 -19.98 -1.18
CA GLY A 43 7.60 -18.58 -1.57
C GLY A 43 6.32 -17.78 -1.81
N GLN A 44 5.17 -18.20 -1.28
CA GLN A 44 3.91 -17.45 -1.38
C GLN A 44 3.89 -16.28 -0.39
N GLN A 45 4.77 -15.31 -0.60
CA GLN A 45 4.88 -14.09 0.20
C GLN A 45 4.31 -12.92 -0.62
N PRO A 46 3.06 -12.49 -0.35
CA PRO A 46 2.37 -11.51 -1.16
C PRO A 46 2.90 -10.09 -0.92
N GLU A 47 3.32 -9.44 -1.99
CA GLU A 47 3.86 -8.07 -1.95
C GLU A 47 2.81 -7.01 -2.29
N ASN A 48 1.95 -7.29 -3.26
CA ASN A 48 0.98 -6.31 -3.72
C ASN A 48 -0.30 -6.97 -4.23
N ILE A 49 -1.35 -6.16 -4.43
CA ILE A 49 -2.71 -6.64 -4.69
C ILE A 49 -3.45 -5.79 -5.72
N ALA A 50 -4.12 -6.45 -6.66
CA ALA A 50 -5.12 -5.86 -7.53
C ALA A 50 -6.43 -6.66 -7.42
N LEU A 51 -7.56 -5.97 -7.28
CA LEU A 51 -8.86 -6.63 -7.14
C LEU A 51 -9.51 -6.88 -8.52
N GLU A 52 -10.07 -8.07 -8.66
CA GLU A 52 -10.93 -8.46 -9.78
C GLU A 52 -12.36 -7.91 -9.58
N PRO A 53 -13.15 -7.76 -10.67
CA PRO A 53 -14.53 -7.28 -10.58
C PRO A 53 -15.45 -8.10 -9.67
N ASP A 54 -15.13 -9.37 -9.40
CA ASP A 54 -15.89 -10.25 -8.50
C ASP A 54 -15.40 -10.20 -7.04
N GLY A 55 -14.32 -9.47 -6.75
CA GLY A 55 -13.71 -9.39 -5.42
C GLY A 55 -12.60 -10.42 -5.15
N SER A 56 -12.26 -11.27 -6.13
CA SER A 56 -11.01 -12.03 -6.06
C SER A 56 -9.81 -11.07 -6.04
N ALA A 57 -8.70 -11.50 -5.45
CA ALA A 57 -7.47 -10.74 -5.38
C ALA A 57 -6.38 -11.37 -6.25
N ASP A 58 -5.81 -10.60 -7.17
CA ASP A 58 -4.57 -10.95 -7.86
C ASP A 58 -3.40 -10.41 -7.03
N LEU A 59 -2.48 -11.30 -6.66
CA LEU A 59 -1.34 -11.05 -5.79
C LEU A 59 -0.04 -11.26 -6.56
N THR A 60 0.95 -10.42 -6.31
CA THR A 60 2.35 -10.68 -6.65
C THR A 60 3.02 -11.42 -5.51
N PHE A 61 3.70 -12.53 -5.80
CA PHE A 61 4.61 -13.16 -4.83
C PHE A 61 6.03 -12.66 -5.08
N ALA A 62 6.61 -11.99 -4.08
CA ALA A 62 7.80 -11.16 -4.25
C ALA A 62 8.93 -11.89 -4.97
N TYR A 63 9.29 -13.09 -4.49
CA TYR A 63 10.56 -13.72 -4.84
C TYR A 63 10.47 -14.91 -5.79
N THR A 64 9.26 -15.28 -6.24
CA THR A 64 9.05 -16.48 -7.07
C THR A 64 8.80 -16.16 -8.54
N GLY A 65 8.55 -14.88 -8.87
CA GLY A 65 8.07 -14.47 -10.19
C GLY A 65 6.61 -14.81 -10.43
N GLU A 66 5.89 -15.35 -9.44
CA GLU A 66 4.51 -15.79 -9.60
C GLU A 66 3.50 -14.69 -9.33
N ILE A 67 2.41 -14.76 -10.09
CA ILE A 67 1.21 -13.96 -9.89
C ILE A 67 0.08 -14.93 -9.64
N ALA A 68 -0.57 -14.81 -8.48
CA ALA A 68 -1.61 -15.71 -8.04
C ALA A 68 -2.95 -14.99 -7.94
N ARG A 69 -4.03 -15.68 -8.26
CA ARG A 69 -5.39 -15.23 -7.95
C ARG A 69 -5.92 -16.00 -6.75
N VAL A 70 -6.44 -15.28 -5.77
CA VAL A 70 -7.14 -15.79 -4.59
C VAL A 70 -8.61 -15.45 -4.73
N ASP A 71 -9.48 -16.47 -4.75
CA ASP A 71 -10.93 -16.25 -4.75
C ASP A 71 -11.49 -16.03 -3.33
N LEU A 72 -12.77 -15.67 -3.24
CA LEU A 72 -13.43 -15.40 -1.95
C LEU A 72 -13.62 -16.65 -1.06
N THR A 73 -13.28 -17.84 -1.56
CA THR A 73 -13.23 -19.08 -0.77
C THR A 73 -11.83 -19.38 -0.23
N GLY A 74 -10.85 -18.52 -0.57
CA GLY A 74 -9.44 -18.70 -0.20
C GLY A 74 -8.68 -19.60 -1.17
N ARG A 75 -9.24 -19.97 -2.32
CA ARG A 75 -8.53 -20.83 -3.28
C ARG A 75 -7.48 -20.02 -4.05
N VAL A 76 -6.24 -20.47 -3.97
CA VAL A 76 -5.09 -19.88 -4.68
C VAL A 76 -4.88 -20.57 -6.04
N ARG A 77 -4.67 -19.78 -7.10
CA ARG A 77 -4.32 -20.28 -8.45
C ARG A 77 -3.30 -19.38 -9.11
N ILE A 78 -2.18 -19.92 -9.58
CA ILE A 78 -1.23 -19.16 -10.39
C ILE A 78 -1.86 -18.77 -11.73
N VAL A 79 -1.82 -17.48 -12.05
CA VAL A 79 -2.38 -16.89 -13.28
C VAL A 79 -1.30 -16.33 -14.22
N GLY A 80 -0.08 -16.16 -13.72
CA GLY A 80 1.08 -15.75 -14.52
C GLY A 80 2.38 -16.07 -13.81
N ARG A 81 3.47 -16.15 -14.58
CA ARG A 81 4.82 -16.31 -14.03
C ARG A 81 5.84 -15.56 -14.87
N ILE A 82 6.55 -14.62 -14.27
CA ILE A 82 7.74 -13.97 -14.83
C ILE A 82 8.93 -14.93 -14.69
N PRO A 83 9.71 -15.19 -15.76
CA PRO A 83 10.90 -16.01 -15.65
C PRO A 83 11.93 -15.42 -14.69
N VAL A 84 12.41 -16.23 -13.74
CA VAL A 84 13.48 -15.84 -12.82
C VAL A 84 14.83 -16.01 -13.53
N PRO A 85 15.63 -14.94 -13.70
CA PRO A 85 16.93 -15.06 -14.34
C PRO A 85 17.91 -15.83 -13.47
N GLY A 86 18.82 -16.57 -14.10
CA GLY A 86 19.84 -17.36 -13.39
C GLY A 86 20.84 -16.49 -12.64
N ASP A 87 21.15 -15.32 -13.21
CA ASP A 87 22.11 -14.28 -12.81
C ASP A 87 21.43 -13.07 -12.15
N GLY A 88 20.16 -13.19 -11.73
CA GLY A 88 19.49 -12.11 -11.02
C GLY A 88 20.10 -11.83 -9.65
N ASP A 89 20.18 -10.55 -9.29
CA ASP A 89 20.67 -10.03 -8.01
C ASP A 89 20.05 -8.65 -7.76
N VAL A 90 18.86 -8.63 -7.14
CA VAL A 90 18.10 -7.39 -6.91
C VAL A 90 18.87 -6.48 -5.94
N PRO A 91 19.17 -5.22 -6.30
CA PRO A 91 19.92 -4.31 -5.43
C PRO A 91 19.24 -4.12 -4.07
N GLY A 92 20.01 -4.28 -2.98
CA GLY A 92 19.55 -4.09 -1.61
C GLY A 92 18.79 -5.28 -0.99
N ASP A 93 18.33 -6.24 -1.81
CA ASP A 93 17.54 -7.39 -1.37
C ASP A 93 18.19 -8.74 -1.72
N HIS A 94 19.05 -8.77 -2.75
CA HIS A 94 19.88 -9.91 -3.18
C HIS A 94 19.13 -11.20 -3.57
N HIS A 95 17.79 -11.17 -3.68
CA HIS A 95 17.06 -12.22 -4.37
C HIS A 95 17.24 -12.11 -5.89
N LYS A 96 16.90 -13.18 -6.60
CA LYS A 96 17.03 -13.23 -8.07
C LYS A 96 15.97 -12.41 -8.81
N ILE A 97 14.86 -12.15 -8.14
CA ILE A 97 13.73 -11.41 -8.67
C ILE A 97 12.95 -10.80 -7.50
N PHE A 98 12.35 -9.66 -7.74
CA PHE A 98 11.35 -9.04 -6.89
C PHE A 98 10.17 -8.59 -7.77
N LEU A 99 8.96 -9.07 -7.46
CA LEU A 99 7.70 -8.60 -8.04
C LEU A 99 7.02 -7.65 -7.06
N GLY A 100 6.93 -6.37 -7.44
CA GLY A 100 6.31 -5.33 -6.63
C GLY A 100 4.84 -5.10 -6.98
N GLY A 101 4.51 -3.84 -7.29
CA GLY A 101 3.18 -3.35 -7.59
C GLY A 101 2.48 -4.06 -8.75
N ILE A 102 1.17 -4.25 -8.59
CA ILE A 102 0.29 -4.85 -9.60
C ILE A 102 -0.90 -3.93 -9.89
N VAL A 103 -1.23 -3.74 -11.16
CA VAL A 103 -2.47 -3.06 -11.58
C VAL A 103 -3.21 -3.86 -12.64
N ARG A 104 -4.54 -3.88 -12.54
CA ARG A 104 -5.42 -4.56 -13.50
C ARG A 104 -5.99 -3.55 -14.49
N ALA A 105 -5.82 -3.84 -15.78
CA ALA A 105 -6.42 -3.08 -16.86
C ALA A 105 -7.90 -3.44 -17.05
N PRO A 106 -8.70 -2.56 -17.69
CA PRO A 106 -10.11 -2.83 -17.98
C PRO A 106 -10.34 -4.12 -18.80
N ASP A 107 -9.40 -4.48 -19.67
CA ASP A 107 -9.45 -5.70 -20.48
C ASP A 107 -9.04 -6.98 -19.72
N GLY A 108 -8.71 -6.86 -18.43
CA GLY A 108 -8.27 -7.96 -17.57
C GLY A 108 -6.79 -8.30 -17.67
N ALA A 109 -5.99 -7.55 -18.44
CA ALA A 109 -4.54 -7.70 -18.37
C ALA A 109 -3.99 -7.20 -17.02
N LEU A 110 -3.00 -7.92 -16.50
CA LEU A 110 -2.27 -7.52 -15.31
C LEU A 110 -0.96 -6.85 -15.73
N TYR A 111 -0.57 -5.80 -15.02
CA TYR A 111 0.69 -5.12 -15.19
C TYR A 111 1.43 -5.25 -13.87
N VAL A 112 2.67 -5.69 -13.90
CA VAL A 112 3.50 -5.90 -12.70
C VAL A 112 4.85 -5.21 -12.84
N THR A 113 5.35 -4.63 -11.76
CA THR A 113 6.75 -4.21 -11.66
C THR A 113 7.63 -5.41 -11.34
N VAL A 114 8.82 -5.44 -11.95
CA VAL A 114 9.77 -6.54 -11.82
C VAL A 114 11.17 -5.97 -11.69
N SER A 115 11.85 -6.25 -10.59
CA SER A 115 13.29 -6.03 -10.44
C SER A 115 14.02 -7.36 -10.52
N THR A 116 15.12 -7.39 -11.28
CA THR A 116 15.99 -8.58 -11.37
C THR A 116 17.46 -8.26 -11.11
N GLY A 117 17.83 -6.99 -10.99
CA GLY A 117 19.24 -6.56 -11.02
C GLY A 117 19.88 -6.59 -12.40
N THR A 118 19.14 -7.03 -13.43
CA THR A 118 19.64 -7.15 -14.80
C THR A 118 18.90 -6.22 -15.75
N ALA A 119 19.62 -5.62 -16.70
CA ALA A 119 19.02 -4.74 -17.72
C ALA A 119 18.04 -5.49 -18.64
N GLY A 120 18.19 -6.81 -18.77
CA GLY A 120 17.29 -7.67 -19.54
C GLY A 120 15.96 -7.99 -18.84
N GLY A 121 15.95 -8.04 -17.50
CA GLY A 121 14.80 -8.46 -16.71
C GLY A 121 14.07 -7.36 -15.94
N THR A 122 14.71 -6.22 -15.68
CA THR A 122 14.12 -5.17 -14.84
C THR A 122 13.16 -4.27 -15.62
N GLY A 123 11.91 -4.13 -15.18
CA GLY A 123 10.93 -3.30 -15.87
C GLY A 123 9.47 -3.57 -15.50
N VAL A 124 8.56 -3.08 -16.36
CA VAL A 124 7.12 -3.38 -16.25
C VAL A 124 6.75 -4.46 -17.25
N TYR A 125 6.04 -5.47 -16.76
CA TYR A 125 5.56 -6.60 -17.55
C TYR A 125 4.03 -6.58 -17.64
N ARG A 126 3.52 -6.86 -18.83
CA ARG A 126 2.11 -7.12 -19.06
C ARG A 126 1.88 -8.63 -19.13
N VAL A 127 0.92 -9.10 -18.35
CA VAL A 127 0.58 -10.51 -18.16
C VAL A 127 -0.88 -10.72 -18.52
N ARG A 128 -1.17 -11.75 -19.32
CA ARG A 128 -2.52 -12.27 -19.53
C ARG A 128 -2.52 -13.76 -19.22
N PRO A 129 -3.52 -14.26 -18.46
CA PRO A 129 -3.61 -15.69 -18.17
C PRO A 129 -3.50 -16.54 -19.43
N GLY A 130 -2.64 -17.56 -19.38
CA GLY A 130 -2.42 -18.49 -20.50
C GLY A 130 -1.48 -17.99 -21.60
N THR A 131 -0.89 -16.80 -21.46
CA THR A 131 0.09 -16.26 -22.41
C THR A 131 1.43 -15.96 -21.73
N ALA A 132 2.52 -15.94 -22.51
CA ALA A 132 3.82 -15.51 -22.00
C ALA A 132 3.77 -14.02 -21.60
N PRO A 133 4.32 -13.64 -20.44
CA PRO A 133 4.50 -12.23 -20.08
C PRO A 133 5.31 -11.46 -21.10
N VAL A 134 4.97 -10.19 -21.28
CA VAL A 134 5.67 -9.28 -22.20
C VAL A 134 6.20 -8.09 -21.41
N ARG A 135 7.52 -7.88 -21.43
CA ARG A 135 8.13 -6.64 -20.91
C ARG A 135 7.74 -5.49 -21.82
N ILE A 136 6.99 -4.52 -21.30
CA ILE A 136 6.49 -3.38 -22.07
C ILE A 136 7.33 -2.12 -21.87
N ALA A 137 8.07 -2.04 -20.77
CA ALA A 137 8.94 -0.93 -20.45
C ALA A 137 10.21 -1.46 -19.78
N ALA A 138 11.36 -0.97 -20.24
CA ALA A 138 12.66 -1.27 -19.68
C ALA A 138 13.06 -0.19 -18.68
N LEU A 139 13.28 -0.56 -17.42
CA LEU A 139 13.75 0.34 -16.38
C LEU A 139 15.20 0.02 -15.98
N PRO A 140 15.92 0.94 -15.31
CA PRO A 140 17.31 0.74 -14.89
C PRO A 140 17.47 -0.51 -14.02
N ALA A 141 18.57 -1.23 -14.23
CA ALA A 141 18.84 -2.50 -13.55
C ALA A 141 19.17 -2.34 -12.06
N ASP A 142 19.66 -1.16 -11.68
CA ASP A 142 19.98 -0.76 -10.32
C ASP A 142 18.76 -0.26 -9.53
N GLY A 143 17.56 -0.23 -10.13
CA GLY A 143 16.32 0.17 -9.48
C GLY A 143 15.63 -0.94 -8.68
N PHE A 144 14.88 -0.52 -7.66
CA PHE A 144 14.00 -1.40 -6.88
C PHE A 144 12.53 -1.02 -7.15
N LEU A 145 11.89 -1.68 -8.11
CA LEU A 145 10.59 -1.26 -8.63
C LEU A 145 9.45 -1.76 -7.73
N ASN A 146 8.95 -0.87 -6.87
CA ASN A 146 7.94 -1.21 -5.88
C ASN A 146 6.52 -0.93 -6.40
N GLY A 147 5.75 -0.03 -5.76
CA GLY A 147 4.37 0.26 -6.12
C GLY A 147 4.19 0.80 -7.55
N MET A 148 3.02 0.48 -8.14
CA MET A 148 2.61 0.99 -9.44
C MET A 148 1.16 1.45 -9.42
N ALA A 149 0.87 2.54 -10.15
CA ALA A 149 -0.48 3.00 -10.43
C ALA A 149 -0.70 3.25 -11.91
N ALA A 150 -1.95 3.09 -12.36
CA ALA A 150 -2.36 3.42 -13.71
C ALA A 150 -3.34 4.60 -13.73
N ASP A 151 -3.12 5.54 -14.64
CA ASP A 151 -4.16 6.47 -15.11
C ASP A 151 -4.69 5.96 -16.45
N TRP A 152 -5.70 5.09 -16.38
CA TRP A 152 -6.31 4.49 -17.58
C TRP A 152 -6.97 5.51 -18.51
N ARG A 153 -7.36 6.69 -18.00
CA ARG A 153 -7.92 7.76 -18.84
C ARG A 153 -6.89 8.35 -19.78
N THR A 154 -5.63 8.41 -19.35
CA THR A 154 -4.52 8.92 -20.17
C THR A 154 -3.61 7.83 -20.73
N GLY A 155 -3.83 6.57 -20.33
CA GLY A 155 -3.04 5.43 -20.75
C GLY A 155 -1.61 5.48 -20.19
N ARG A 156 -1.42 6.03 -18.98
CA ARG A 156 -0.10 6.14 -18.33
C ARG A 156 0.02 5.22 -17.13
N LEU A 157 1.23 4.73 -16.91
CA LEU A 157 1.64 4.07 -15.68
C LEU A 157 2.60 4.97 -14.91
N TYR A 158 2.61 4.82 -13.59
CA TYR A 158 3.52 5.47 -12.66
C TYR A 158 4.11 4.40 -11.75
N VAL A 159 5.43 4.37 -11.61
CA VAL A 159 6.16 3.35 -10.85
C VAL A 159 7.11 4.02 -9.89
N ALA A 160 7.09 3.61 -8.62
CA ALA A 160 8.09 4.03 -7.66
C ALA A 160 9.37 3.22 -7.82
N ASP A 161 10.50 3.91 -7.79
CA ASP A 161 11.80 3.29 -7.56
C ASP A 161 12.17 3.48 -6.10
N SER A 162 12.25 2.40 -5.32
CA SER A 162 12.59 2.48 -3.91
C SER A 162 14.09 2.65 -3.67
N ALA A 163 14.94 2.42 -4.67
CA ALA A 163 16.38 2.63 -4.57
C ALA A 163 16.78 4.07 -4.91
N HIS A 164 15.92 4.81 -5.61
CA HIS A 164 16.21 6.15 -6.13
C HIS A 164 15.06 7.14 -5.84
N PRO A 165 15.32 8.45 -5.71
CA PRO A 165 14.27 9.45 -5.46
C PRO A 165 13.43 9.76 -6.71
N VAL A 166 12.85 8.74 -7.36
CA VAL A 166 12.23 8.84 -8.68
C VAL A 166 10.88 8.13 -8.73
N ILE A 167 9.89 8.81 -9.31
CA ILE A 167 8.71 8.17 -9.89
C ILE A 167 8.87 8.14 -11.41
N TRP A 168 8.88 6.95 -11.98
CA TRP A 168 8.91 6.73 -13.41
C TRP A 168 7.52 6.83 -14.02
N SER A 169 7.42 7.26 -15.28
CA SER A 169 6.18 7.16 -16.04
C SER A 169 6.39 6.69 -17.47
N MET A 170 5.44 5.89 -17.96
CA MET A 170 5.49 5.27 -19.28
C MET A 170 4.08 5.07 -19.86
N PRO A 171 3.92 4.90 -21.19
CA PRO A 171 2.65 4.50 -21.78
C PRO A 171 2.28 3.06 -21.38
N ALA A 172 1.02 2.80 -21.07
CA ALA A 172 0.51 1.46 -20.78
C ALA A 172 0.51 0.53 -22.01
N GLY A 173 0.65 1.10 -23.22
CA GLY A 173 0.91 0.35 -24.45
C GLY A 173 2.35 -0.16 -24.58
N GLY A 174 3.26 0.29 -23.71
CA GLY A 174 4.69 0.06 -23.79
C GLY A 174 5.45 1.23 -24.40
N GLY A 175 6.75 1.26 -24.15
CA GLY A 175 7.65 2.33 -24.59
C GLY A 175 8.71 2.68 -23.56
N ALA A 176 9.56 3.65 -23.90
CA ALA A 176 10.59 4.15 -22.99
C ALA A 176 9.95 4.83 -21.77
N PRO A 177 10.38 4.49 -20.54
CA PRO A 177 10.02 5.25 -19.37
C PRO A 177 10.74 6.59 -19.35
N ALA A 178 10.18 7.55 -18.63
CA ALA A 178 10.82 8.81 -18.31
C ALA A 178 10.70 9.09 -16.81
N GLU A 179 11.71 9.76 -16.25
CA GLU A 179 11.60 10.33 -14.90
C GLU A 179 10.45 11.34 -14.91
N TRP A 180 9.42 11.05 -14.13
CA TRP A 180 8.21 11.87 -14.10
C TRP A 180 8.23 12.84 -12.94
N ALA A 181 8.64 12.39 -11.76
CA ALA A 181 8.85 13.22 -10.59
C ALA A 181 10.11 12.80 -9.85
N THR A 182 10.83 13.78 -9.33
CA THR A 182 12.01 13.60 -8.48
C THR A 182 11.96 14.58 -7.32
N GLY A 183 12.83 14.40 -6.32
CA GLY A 183 13.05 15.38 -5.26
C GLY A 183 13.26 14.76 -3.88
N ASP A 184 13.74 15.59 -2.95
CA ASP A 184 14.23 15.15 -1.63
C ASP A 184 13.19 14.37 -0.80
N VAL A 185 11.90 14.65 -0.98
CA VAL A 185 10.83 13.93 -0.26
C VAL A 185 10.69 12.47 -0.71
N LEU A 186 11.19 12.11 -1.90
CA LEU A 186 11.21 10.74 -2.41
C LEU A 186 12.50 9.99 -2.02
N THR A 187 13.46 10.68 -1.42
CA THR A 187 14.77 10.11 -1.08
C THR A 187 14.63 8.93 -0.11
N PRO A 188 15.30 7.80 -0.39
CA PRO A 188 15.39 6.70 0.56
C PRO A 188 16.01 7.11 1.90
N ALA A 189 15.45 6.61 2.99
CA ALA A 189 15.97 6.86 4.34
C ALA A 189 16.04 5.54 5.12
N GLY A 190 17.23 5.19 5.64
CA GLY A 190 17.40 3.94 6.39
C GLY A 190 17.18 2.65 5.58
N GLY A 191 17.22 2.73 4.24
CA GLY A 191 16.94 1.60 3.35
C GLY A 191 16.25 2.10 2.09
N PHE A 192 15.00 1.70 1.90
CA PHE A 192 14.16 2.01 0.74
C PHE A 192 13.43 3.36 0.87
N GLY A 193 13.07 3.96 -0.28
CA GLY A 193 12.41 5.27 -0.40
C GLY A 193 10.96 5.19 -0.88
N ALA A 194 10.67 5.89 -1.99
CA ALA A 194 9.37 5.85 -2.64
C ALA A 194 8.90 4.39 -2.85
N ASN A 195 7.68 4.08 -2.44
CA ASN A 195 7.21 2.71 -2.28
C ASN A 195 5.81 2.53 -2.91
N GLY A 196 4.73 2.45 -2.14
CA GLY A 196 3.37 2.42 -2.66
C GLY A 196 3.00 3.60 -3.54
N VAL A 197 2.23 3.36 -4.62
CA VAL A 197 1.80 4.40 -5.57
C VAL A 197 0.31 4.25 -5.87
N LYS A 198 -0.44 5.36 -5.85
CA LYS A 198 -1.86 5.42 -6.26
C LYS A 198 -2.17 6.70 -7.05
N VAL A 199 -2.98 6.60 -8.10
CA VAL A 199 -3.55 7.77 -8.79
C VAL A 199 -4.90 8.10 -8.17
N HIS A 200 -5.05 9.28 -7.58
CA HIS A 200 -6.30 9.69 -6.93
C HIS A 200 -6.49 11.20 -6.88
N GLY A 201 -7.70 11.67 -7.22
CA GLY A 201 -8.04 13.10 -7.13
C GLY A 201 -7.10 14.02 -7.92
N GLY A 202 -6.71 13.60 -9.14
CA GLY A 202 -5.82 14.36 -10.02
C GLY A 202 -4.36 14.46 -9.55
N ALA A 203 -3.92 13.51 -8.74
CA ALA A 203 -2.54 13.44 -8.25
C ALA A 203 -2.05 11.99 -8.25
N VAL A 204 -0.73 11.83 -8.34
CA VAL A 204 -0.03 10.61 -7.91
C VAL A 204 0.28 10.77 -6.43
N TRP A 205 -0.10 9.79 -5.65
CA TRP A 205 0.21 9.67 -4.24
C TRP A 205 1.26 8.59 -4.06
N VAL A 206 2.19 8.84 -3.16
CA VAL A 206 3.37 8.00 -2.94
C VAL A 206 3.58 7.87 -1.45
N SER A 207 3.72 6.65 -0.94
CA SER A 207 4.31 6.41 0.38
C SER A 207 5.82 6.37 0.24
N ASN A 208 6.54 6.86 1.24
CA ASN A 208 7.97 6.65 1.36
C ASN A 208 8.20 5.84 2.64
N ILE A 209 8.60 4.58 2.47
CA ILE A 209 8.73 3.62 3.56
C ILE A 209 9.81 4.06 4.55
N GLY A 210 10.99 4.41 4.06
CA GLY A 210 12.11 4.82 4.90
C GLY A 210 11.87 6.13 5.64
N ALA A 211 11.20 7.08 4.99
CA ALA A 211 10.90 8.38 5.60
C ALA A 211 9.62 8.38 6.46
N GLY A 212 8.79 7.35 6.36
CA GLY A 212 7.50 7.27 7.03
C GLY A 212 6.56 8.41 6.67
N THR A 213 6.44 8.70 5.37
CA THR A 213 5.61 9.81 4.87
C THR A 213 4.65 9.38 3.78
N LEU A 214 3.51 10.08 3.71
CA LEU A 214 2.61 10.07 2.57
C LEU A 214 2.80 11.38 1.80
N ILE A 215 3.02 11.25 0.49
CA ILE A 215 3.39 12.34 -0.42
C ILE A 215 2.31 12.46 -1.50
N ARG A 216 1.98 13.70 -1.85
CA ARG A 216 1.07 14.03 -2.94
C ARG A 216 1.80 14.81 -4.03
N ILE A 217 1.70 14.34 -5.26
CA ILE A 217 2.30 14.94 -6.47
C ILE A 217 1.17 15.26 -7.46
N PRO A 218 0.76 16.53 -7.62
CA PRO A 218 -0.29 16.89 -8.57
C PRO A 218 0.05 16.47 -10.01
N ILE A 219 -0.95 16.01 -10.77
CA ILE A 219 -0.79 15.78 -12.21
C ILE A 219 -1.22 17.07 -12.91
N GLY A 220 -0.28 17.71 -13.61
CA GLY A 220 -0.53 18.91 -14.41
C GLY A 220 -1.44 18.64 -15.61
N ARG A 221 -1.96 19.71 -16.23
CA ARG A 221 -2.91 19.60 -17.36
C ARG A 221 -2.37 18.81 -18.55
N THR A 222 -1.05 18.87 -18.76
CA THR A 222 -0.32 18.16 -19.83
C THR A 222 0.24 16.82 -19.36
N GLY A 223 -0.10 16.36 -18.15
CA GLY A 223 0.40 15.12 -17.57
C GLY A 223 1.77 15.24 -16.89
N THR A 224 2.35 16.44 -16.79
CA THR A 224 3.62 16.69 -16.06
C THR A 224 3.41 16.60 -14.55
N SER A 225 4.46 16.32 -13.79
CA SER A 225 4.41 16.38 -12.34
C SER A 225 4.33 17.84 -11.86
N GLY A 226 3.51 18.07 -10.83
CA GLY A 226 3.61 19.25 -9.98
C GLY A 226 4.62 19.01 -8.85
N ALA A 227 4.84 20.02 -8.01
CA ALA A 227 5.74 19.90 -6.86
C ALA A 227 5.25 18.81 -5.88
N PRO A 228 6.09 17.83 -5.52
CA PRO A 228 5.81 16.89 -4.45
C PRO A 228 5.63 17.59 -3.10
N SER A 229 4.69 17.11 -2.29
CA SER A 229 4.44 17.66 -0.94
C SER A 229 4.07 16.54 0.04
N VAL A 230 4.67 16.56 1.22
CA VAL A 230 4.31 15.65 2.32
C VAL A 230 2.97 16.09 2.90
N VAL A 231 2.04 15.14 3.03
CA VAL A 231 0.68 15.37 3.56
C VAL A 231 0.42 14.62 4.85
N ALA A 232 1.20 13.59 5.15
CA ALA A 232 1.25 12.92 6.45
C ALA A 232 2.68 12.44 6.70
N LYS A 233 3.10 12.39 7.97
CA LYS A 233 4.44 12.04 8.42
C LYS A 233 4.37 11.23 9.71
N ASP A 234 5.51 10.77 10.19
CA ASP A 234 5.63 9.99 11.42
C ASP A 234 4.78 8.70 11.36
N LEU A 235 4.65 8.12 10.16
CA LEU A 235 3.78 6.96 9.88
C LEU A 235 4.43 5.62 10.21
N GLY A 236 5.71 5.61 10.64
CA GLY A 236 6.52 4.40 10.64
C GLY A 236 6.84 3.94 9.21
N PRO A 237 7.28 2.70 9.02
CA PRO A 237 7.64 2.19 7.70
C PRO A 237 6.40 1.83 6.87
N VAL A 238 5.79 2.86 6.31
CA VAL A 238 4.58 2.76 5.48
C VAL A 238 4.91 2.19 4.10
N ASP A 239 4.33 1.03 3.80
CA ASP A 239 4.55 0.26 2.60
C ASP A 239 3.57 0.73 1.50
N ASP A 240 2.55 -0.04 1.14
CA ASP A 240 1.49 0.41 0.23
C ASP A 240 0.18 0.78 0.96
N PHE A 241 -0.73 1.41 0.23
CA PHE A 241 -1.95 2.02 0.77
C PHE A 241 -3.09 2.07 -0.24
N ALA A 242 -4.31 2.27 0.27
CA ALA A 242 -5.50 2.50 -0.55
C ALA A 242 -6.39 3.61 0.00
N PHE A 243 -7.09 4.31 -0.90
CA PHE A 243 -8.13 5.25 -0.50
C PHE A 243 -9.40 4.51 -0.10
N THR A 244 -10.04 4.97 0.98
CA THR A 244 -11.32 4.44 1.49
C THR A 244 -12.54 4.86 0.67
N GLY A 245 -12.34 5.65 -0.40
CA GLY A 245 -13.40 6.15 -1.28
C GLY A 245 -12.94 7.36 -2.10
N GLY A 246 -13.87 8.20 -2.54
CA GLY A 246 -13.56 9.40 -3.34
C GLY A 246 -12.85 10.54 -2.57
N GLY A 247 -12.75 10.43 -1.24
CA GLY A 247 -12.11 11.42 -0.37
C GLY A 247 -10.59 11.26 -0.29
N ARG A 248 -9.96 11.88 0.72
CA ARG A 248 -8.50 11.75 0.97
C ARG A 248 -8.15 10.89 2.18
N THR A 249 -9.10 10.13 2.69
CA THR A 249 -8.85 9.20 3.80
C THR A 249 -8.24 7.92 3.24
N VAL A 250 -7.13 7.49 3.82
CA VAL A 250 -6.30 6.38 3.34
C VAL A 250 -6.19 5.31 4.42
N LEU A 251 -6.19 4.04 4.02
CA LEU A 251 -5.67 2.94 4.83
C LEU A 251 -4.28 2.59 4.30
N ALA A 252 -3.30 2.48 5.20
CA ALA A 252 -1.91 2.21 4.83
C ALA A 252 -1.33 1.08 5.66
N ALA A 253 -0.66 0.13 5.01
CA ALA A 253 0.11 -0.91 5.67
C ALA A 253 1.40 -0.32 6.24
N VAL A 254 1.69 -0.59 7.51
CA VAL A 254 2.93 -0.19 8.17
C VAL A 254 3.69 -1.47 8.50
N ASN A 255 4.66 -1.78 7.65
CA ASN A 255 5.15 -3.13 7.45
C ASN A 255 5.87 -3.70 8.68
N GLN A 256 7.02 -3.14 9.10
CA GLN A 256 7.78 -3.66 10.23
C GLN A 256 7.11 -3.39 11.60
N GLU A 257 5.99 -2.68 11.63
CA GLU A 257 5.20 -2.45 12.85
C GLU A 257 3.95 -3.35 12.94
N ASN A 258 3.71 -4.22 11.96
CA ASN A 258 2.61 -5.19 11.94
C ASN A 258 1.23 -4.56 12.19
N LYS A 259 0.96 -3.46 11.49
CA LYS A 259 -0.30 -2.72 11.63
C LYS A 259 -0.78 -2.10 10.33
N VAL A 260 -2.07 -1.80 10.28
CA VAL A 260 -2.66 -0.89 9.28
C VAL A 260 -3.14 0.35 10.01
N VAL A 261 -2.85 1.52 9.43
CA VAL A 261 -3.30 2.81 9.94
C VAL A 261 -4.33 3.44 9.02
N MET A 262 -5.32 4.14 9.59
CA MET A 262 -6.17 5.07 8.87
C MET A 262 -5.60 6.48 8.97
N ILE A 263 -5.32 7.10 7.83
CA ILE A 263 -4.81 8.46 7.71
C ILE A 263 -5.95 9.36 7.25
N ASP A 264 -6.30 10.34 8.08
CA ASP A 264 -7.37 11.27 7.78
C ASP A 264 -6.94 12.42 6.84
N ARG A 265 -7.89 13.28 6.45
CA ARG A 265 -7.63 14.38 5.51
C ARG A 265 -6.66 15.44 6.02
N SER A 266 -6.41 15.48 7.34
CA SER A 266 -5.45 16.37 7.98
C SER A 266 -4.07 15.73 8.15
N GLY A 267 -3.92 14.46 7.78
CA GLY A 267 -2.68 13.70 7.92
C GLY A 267 -2.50 13.05 9.28
N ARG A 268 -3.53 13.00 10.14
CA ARG A 268 -3.47 12.24 11.40
C ARG A 268 -3.67 10.75 11.11
N ALA A 269 -2.81 9.92 11.69
CA ALA A 269 -2.89 8.47 11.59
C ALA A 269 -3.44 7.86 12.90
N GLU A 270 -4.28 6.83 12.77
CA GLU A 270 -4.73 5.98 13.87
C GLU A 270 -4.59 4.51 13.48
N ASP A 271 -4.16 3.67 14.42
CA ASP A 271 -4.05 2.22 14.21
C ASP A 271 -5.46 1.62 14.13
N VAL A 272 -5.71 0.79 13.10
CA VAL A 272 -7.04 0.19 12.86
C VAL A 272 -7.01 -1.32 12.69
N LEU A 273 -5.85 -1.90 12.40
CA LEU A 273 -5.58 -3.34 12.46
C LEU A 273 -4.16 -3.53 13.01
N THR A 274 -3.93 -4.64 13.71
CA THR A 274 -2.67 -4.96 14.38
C THR A 274 -2.31 -6.42 14.21
N SER A 275 -1.18 -6.86 14.77
CA SER A 275 -0.82 -8.28 14.86
C SER A 275 -1.87 -9.14 15.56
N ALA A 276 -2.68 -8.58 16.46
CA ALA A 276 -3.79 -9.30 17.10
C ALA A 276 -4.89 -9.72 16.10
N ASP A 277 -4.96 -9.07 14.94
CA ASP A 277 -5.92 -9.36 13.87
C ASP A 277 -5.37 -10.36 12.84
N GLY A 278 -4.10 -10.76 12.97
CA GLY A 278 -3.41 -11.69 12.06
C GLY A 278 -2.36 -11.04 11.15
N LEU A 279 -1.92 -9.81 11.45
CA LEU A 279 -0.88 -9.13 10.67
C LEU A 279 0.54 -9.52 11.09
N ASP A 280 1.39 -9.81 10.11
CA ASP A 280 2.79 -10.24 10.22
C ASP A 280 3.62 -9.69 9.04
N ASN A 281 3.90 -8.38 9.07
CA ASN A 281 4.49 -7.60 7.97
C ASN A 281 3.50 -7.37 6.81
N PRO A 282 2.45 -6.55 7.03
CA PRO A 282 1.52 -6.18 5.97
C PRO A 282 2.23 -5.37 4.88
N THR A 283 1.96 -5.70 3.62
CA THR A 283 2.66 -5.12 2.46
C THR A 283 1.79 -4.15 1.67
N ALA A 284 0.51 -4.48 1.46
CA ALA A 284 -0.39 -3.63 0.70
C ALA A 284 -1.84 -3.68 1.18
N VAL A 285 -2.59 -2.63 0.84
CA VAL A 285 -4.01 -2.51 1.12
C VAL A 285 -4.78 -2.30 -0.18
N ALA A 286 -5.91 -2.98 -0.35
CA ALA A 286 -6.90 -2.68 -1.38
C ALA A 286 -8.29 -2.50 -0.77
N VAL A 287 -9.10 -1.63 -1.38
CA VAL A 287 -10.46 -1.34 -0.94
C VAL A 287 -11.44 -1.48 -2.10
N ARG A 288 -12.55 -2.20 -1.89
CA ARG A 288 -13.67 -2.32 -2.83
C ARG A 288 -14.99 -2.14 -2.09
N GLY A 289 -15.63 -0.99 -2.28
CA GLY A 289 -16.82 -0.64 -1.51
C GLY A 289 -16.46 -0.55 -0.03
N LYS A 290 -17.01 -1.45 0.79
CA LYS A 290 -16.66 -1.56 2.22
C LYS A 290 -15.60 -2.62 2.49
N ASP A 291 -15.30 -3.48 1.55
CA ASP A 291 -14.35 -4.57 1.75
C ASP A 291 -12.92 -4.03 1.73
N VAL A 292 -12.14 -4.40 2.75
CA VAL A 292 -10.71 -4.10 2.88
C VAL A 292 -9.95 -5.41 2.75
N TYR A 293 -8.87 -5.38 1.97
CA TYR A 293 -7.95 -6.50 1.78
C TYR A 293 -6.56 -6.04 2.18
N VAL A 294 -5.83 -6.87 2.91
CA VAL A 294 -4.45 -6.59 3.34
C VAL A 294 -3.60 -7.80 2.98
N THR A 295 -2.60 -7.59 2.13
CA THR A 295 -1.57 -8.61 1.89
C THR A 295 -0.55 -8.59 3.01
N ASP A 296 -0.11 -9.78 3.40
CA ASP A 296 0.77 -9.96 4.54
C ASP A 296 1.93 -10.91 4.17
N GLY A 297 3.16 -10.39 4.20
CA GLY A 297 4.33 -10.99 3.57
C GLY A 297 5.19 -11.87 4.49
N ALA A 298 5.08 -11.70 5.81
CA ALA A 298 5.89 -12.42 6.82
C ALA A 298 7.41 -12.40 6.55
N TYR A 299 7.95 -11.25 6.13
CA TYR A 299 9.35 -11.13 5.69
C TYR A 299 10.39 -11.22 6.82
N PHE A 300 10.08 -10.72 8.02
CA PHE A 300 11.08 -10.43 9.05
C PHE A 300 11.02 -11.39 10.25
N GLY A 301 11.06 -12.69 9.95
CA GLY A 301 10.98 -13.75 10.98
C GLY A 301 9.55 -14.12 11.37
N GLY A 302 8.57 -13.55 10.67
CA GLY A 302 7.21 -14.03 10.60
C GLY A 302 7.10 -15.40 9.95
N GLY A 303 5.98 -16.08 10.19
CA GLY A 303 5.74 -17.45 9.74
C GLY A 303 4.39 -17.68 9.08
N ASP A 304 3.60 -16.62 8.89
CA ASP A 304 2.22 -16.72 8.44
C ASP A 304 1.87 -15.68 7.35
N PRO A 305 2.49 -15.75 6.16
CA PRO A 305 2.06 -14.89 5.07
C PRO A 305 0.60 -15.21 4.74
N ASN A 306 -0.20 -14.18 4.55
CA ASN A 306 -1.64 -14.36 4.41
C ASN A 306 -2.29 -13.25 3.58
N LEU A 307 -3.57 -13.47 3.25
CA LEU A 307 -4.45 -12.42 2.78
C LEU A 307 -5.54 -12.21 3.83
N LEU A 308 -5.49 -11.08 4.53
CA LEU A 308 -6.50 -10.68 5.49
C LEU A 308 -7.60 -9.88 4.78
N ILE A 309 -8.84 -10.07 5.22
CA ILE A 309 -9.96 -9.21 4.84
C ILE A 309 -10.63 -8.60 6.06
N ALA A 310 -11.17 -7.40 5.90
CA ALA A 310 -11.92 -6.66 6.91
C ALA A 310 -12.99 -5.79 6.23
N SER A 311 -13.72 -5.00 7.01
CA SER A 311 -14.77 -4.10 6.51
C SER A 311 -14.65 -2.69 7.08
N LEU A 312 -14.77 -1.69 6.21
CA LEU A 312 -15.00 -0.30 6.59
C LEU A 312 -16.36 -0.17 7.29
N ARG A 313 -16.38 0.51 8.43
CA ARG A 313 -17.59 0.88 9.15
C ARG A 313 -17.98 2.32 8.78
N ASP A 314 -19.29 2.60 8.82
CA ASP A 314 -19.84 3.93 8.54
C ASP A 314 -19.60 4.91 9.69
#